data_AF-A0A2L0QZ78-F1
#
_entry.id   AF-A0A2L0QZ78-F1
#
_cell.length_a   1.000
_cell.length_b   1.000
_cell.length_c   1.000
_cell.angle_alpha   90.00
_cell.angle_beta   90.00
_cell.angle_gamma   90.00
#
_symmetry.space_group_name_H-M   'P 1'
#
loop_
_entity.id
_entity.type
_entity.pdbx_description
1 polymer ?
#
loop_
_entity_poly.entity_id
_entity_poly.type
_entity_poly.pdbx_seq_one_letter_code
_entity_poly.pdbx_strand_id
1 'polypeptide(L)'
;MSERRSTWHARHKEGLSRGERAADVLRNGMGSWTFVGLFVAFMAAWAAYNSYVLASDAWDPYPYILLNLFLSMLAGLQGAILLIAAKRQDAIAAAMARHDYETDVQSKSEIDRLMAINSRQLELLEELRAMLSRPGVLQPGLLPPGAPLLGEDAGTDDGGSTAGRPAGG
;
A
#
# COMPACT_ATOMS: atom_id res chain seq x y z
N MET A 1 -13.61 29.71 9.05
CA MET A 1 -13.97 28.29 9.27
C MET A 1 -13.03 27.44 8.43
N SER A 2 -11.93 26.97 9.02
CA SER A 2 -10.94 26.13 8.34
C SER A 2 -10.35 25.15 9.35
N GLU A 3 -11.06 24.03 9.54
CA GLU A 3 -10.62 22.90 10.34
C GLU A 3 -9.43 22.23 9.63
N ARG A 4 -8.23 22.39 10.20
CA ARG A 4 -7.07 21.59 9.78
C ARG A 4 -7.33 20.14 10.17
N ARG A 5 -7.53 19.28 9.17
CA ARG A 5 -7.53 17.82 9.29
C ARG A 5 -6.22 17.36 9.92
N SER A 6 -6.24 17.14 11.23
CA SER A 6 -5.21 16.43 11.97
C SER A 6 -5.14 15.01 11.41
N THR A 7 -4.12 14.74 10.59
CA THR A 7 -3.79 13.39 10.11
C THR A 7 -3.47 12.49 11.29
N TRP A 8 -4.08 11.31 11.34
CA TRP A 8 -3.96 10.29 12.40
C TRP A 8 -2.50 9.89 12.75
N HIS A 9 -1.55 10.18 11.88
CA HIS A 9 -0.10 9.99 12.09
C HIS A 9 0.49 10.80 13.25
N ALA A 10 -0.19 11.85 13.74
CA ALA A 10 0.30 12.68 14.84
C ALA A 10 -0.12 12.18 16.24
N ARG A 11 -1.13 11.29 16.36
CA ARG A 11 -1.67 10.87 17.67
C ARG A 11 -1.02 9.64 18.29
N HIS A 12 -0.15 8.92 17.59
CA HIS A 12 0.64 7.81 18.17
C HIS A 12 1.99 8.29 18.71
N LYS A 13 2.00 9.45 19.37
CA LYS A 13 3.19 10.02 20.00
C LYS A 13 2.96 10.37 21.47
N GLU A 14 2.14 9.57 22.14
CA GLU A 14 1.99 9.58 23.58
C GLU A 14 2.53 8.26 24.12
N GLY A 15 3.78 8.31 24.61
CA GLY A 15 4.40 7.17 25.28
C GLY A 15 5.88 6.92 25.01
N LEU A 16 6.61 7.78 24.27
CA LEU A 16 8.06 7.61 24.07
C LEU A 16 8.80 7.81 25.39
N SER A 17 8.95 6.72 26.13
CA SER A 17 9.90 6.59 27.22
C SER A 17 11.26 7.10 26.74
N ARG A 18 11.98 7.84 27.59
CA ARG A 18 13.36 8.30 27.29
C ARG A 18 14.26 7.16 26.78
N GLY A 19 13.93 5.92 27.14
CA GLY A 19 14.58 4.70 26.65
C GLY A 19 14.39 4.43 25.15
N GLU A 20 13.22 4.69 24.56
CA GLU A 20 12.99 4.47 23.12
C GLU A 20 13.75 5.47 22.26
N ARG A 21 13.84 6.73 22.72
CA ARG A 21 14.64 7.75 22.03
C ARG A 21 16.15 7.46 22.12
N ALA A 22 16.61 6.95 23.27
CA ALA A 22 17.98 6.47 23.43
C ALA A 22 18.26 5.25 22.54
N ALA A 23 17.32 4.31 22.46
CA ALA A 23 17.40 3.13 21.61
C ALA A 23 17.44 3.49 20.11
N ASP A 24 16.65 4.49 19.66
CA ASP A 24 16.68 4.96 18.27
C ASP A 24 18.01 5.62 17.90
N VAL A 25 18.62 6.38 18.82
CA VAL A 25 19.95 7.00 18.63
C VAL A 25 21.05 5.93 18.61
N LEU A 26 21.00 4.97 19.54
CA LEU A 26 21.90 3.82 19.58
C LEU A 26 21.77 2.97 18.31
N ARG A 27 20.54 2.67 17.86
CA ARG A 27 20.27 1.90 16.63
C ARG A 27 20.85 2.59 15.40
N ASN A 28 20.58 3.88 15.24
CA ASN A 28 21.03 4.61 14.06
C ASN A 28 22.55 4.85 14.07
N GLY A 29 23.19 4.91 15.25
CA GLY A 29 24.65 5.05 15.38
C GLY A 29 25.43 3.74 15.23
N MET A 30 24.89 2.62 15.72
CA MET A 30 25.56 1.31 15.73
C MET A 30 25.58 0.62 14.35
N GLY A 31 24.73 1.04 13.41
CA GLY A 31 24.66 0.48 12.05
C GLY A 31 25.69 1.03 11.05
N SER A 32 26.48 2.04 11.43
CA SER A 32 27.49 2.62 10.53
C SER A 32 28.81 1.85 10.59
N TRP A 33 29.39 1.53 9.43
CA TRP A 33 30.74 0.94 9.31
C TRP A 33 31.83 1.79 9.99
N THR A 34 31.63 3.10 10.10
CA THR A 34 32.55 4.01 10.80
C THR A 34 32.54 3.81 12.33
N PHE A 35 31.40 3.43 12.91
CA PHE A 35 31.29 3.17 14.34
C PHE A 35 32.02 1.88 14.73
N VAL A 36 31.89 0.83 13.90
CA VAL A 36 32.61 -0.43 14.09
C VAL A 36 34.12 -0.19 14.07
N GLY A 37 34.63 0.60 13.11
CA GLY A 37 36.04 0.96 13.04
C GLY A 37 36.54 1.74 14.26
N LEU A 38 35.77 2.74 14.71
CA LEU A 38 36.11 3.51 15.92
C LEU A 38 36.10 2.62 17.18
N PHE A 39 35.14 1.70 17.29
CA PHE A 39 35.04 0.79 18.43
C PHE A 39 36.24 -0.16 18.50
N VAL A 40 36.63 -0.76 17.38
CA VAL A 40 37.83 -1.62 17.29
C VAL A 40 39.10 -0.82 17.60
N ALA A 41 39.21 0.41 17.09
CA ALA A 41 40.35 1.28 17.39
C ALA A 41 40.42 1.65 18.88
N PHE A 42 39.28 1.97 19.51
CA PHE A 42 39.18 2.24 20.94
C PHE A 42 39.59 1.03 21.78
N MET A 43 39.13 -0.16 21.40
CA MET A 43 39.53 -1.41 22.06
C MET A 43 41.03 -1.69 21.96
N ALA A 44 41.61 -1.51 20.77
CA ALA A 44 43.04 -1.65 20.56
C ALA A 44 43.85 -0.61 21.36
N ALA A 45 43.39 0.64 21.38
CA ALA A 45 43.99 1.71 22.17
C ALA A 45 43.93 1.43 23.68
N TRP A 46 42.80 0.91 24.18
CA TRP A 46 42.63 0.55 25.58
C TRP A 46 43.52 -0.63 25.98
N ALA A 47 43.56 -1.69 25.16
CA ALA A 47 44.43 -2.84 25.39
C ALA A 47 45.92 -2.43 25.37
N ALA A 48 46.31 -1.55 24.43
CA ALA A 48 47.66 -1.00 24.37
C ALA A 48 47.95 -0.12 25.60
N TYR A 49 47.07 0.80 25.97
CA TYR A 49 47.24 1.67 27.13
C TYR A 49 47.44 0.85 28.41
N ASN A 50 46.58 -0.12 28.67
CA ASN A 50 46.67 -0.99 29.83
C ASN A 50 47.95 -1.86 29.81
N SER A 51 48.37 -2.34 28.63
CA SER A 51 49.61 -3.14 28.49
C SER A 51 50.90 -2.31 28.62
N TYR A 52 50.93 -1.08 28.10
CA TYR A 52 52.15 -0.26 28.04
C TYR A 52 52.32 0.63 29.28
N VAL A 53 51.24 1.15 29.87
CA VAL A 53 51.31 2.09 31.00
C VAL A 53 51.35 1.37 32.34
N LEU A 54 50.78 0.17 32.41
CA LEU A 54 50.53 -0.55 33.66
C LEU A 54 51.16 -1.95 33.66
N ALA A 55 52.23 -2.15 32.89
CA ALA A 55 52.90 -3.45 32.73
C ALA A 55 53.36 -4.11 34.05
N SER A 56 53.58 -3.33 35.12
CA SER A 56 53.99 -3.81 36.44
C SER A 56 52.87 -3.90 37.48
N ASP A 57 51.72 -3.26 37.24
CA ASP A 57 50.59 -3.16 38.19
C ASP A 57 49.25 -3.28 37.45
N ALA A 58 49.22 -4.18 36.46
CA ALA A 58 48.17 -4.25 35.46
C ALA A 58 46.80 -4.45 36.14
N TRP A 59 45.94 -3.43 36.01
CA TRP A 59 44.58 -3.43 36.56
C TRP A 59 43.69 -4.46 35.86
N ASP A 60 44.01 -4.83 34.62
CA ASP A 60 43.38 -5.94 33.88
C ASP A 60 44.45 -6.79 33.13
N PRO A 61 45.10 -7.75 33.81
CA PRO A 61 46.09 -8.64 33.20
C PRO A 61 45.48 -9.53 32.12
N TYR A 62 46.30 -10.00 31.17
CA TYR A 62 45.87 -10.97 30.17
C TYR A 62 45.32 -12.24 30.87
N PRO A 63 44.09 -12.73 30.59
CA PRO A 63 43.15 -12.38 29.53
C PRO A 63 42.08 -11.36 29.98
N TYR A 64 42.18 -10.11 29.53
CA TYR A 64 41.35 -8.93 29.89
C TYR A 64 39.92 -9.26 30.34
N ILE A 65 39.72 -9.47 31.65
CA ILE A 65 38.50 -10.08 32.19
C ILE A 65 37.36 -9.07 32.21
N LEU A 66 37.68 -7.80 32.49
CA LEU A 66 36.72 -6.71 32.55
C LEU A 66 36.19 -6.35 31.17
N LEU A 67 37.10 -6.32 30.20
CA LEU A 67 36.77 -6.06 28.80
C LEU A 67 35.87 -7.19 28.25
N ASN A 68 36.21 -8.45 28.50
CA ASN A 68 35.37 -9.58 28.10
C ASN A 68 33.99 -9.59 28.79
N LEU A 69 33.93 -9.23 30.07
CA LEU A 69 32.67 -9.12 30.81
C LEU A 69 31.78 -8.02 30.23
N PHE A 70 32.35 -6.84 29.96
CA PHE A 70 31.63 -5.72 29.38
C PHE A 70 31.12 -6.06 27.97
N LEU A 71 31.95 -6.66 27.12
CA LEU A 71 31.54 -7.12 25.79
C LEU A 71 30.40 -8.15 25.87
N SER A 72 30.47 -9.09 26.80
CA SER A 72 29.43 -10.11 26.98
C SER A 72 28.10 -9.47 27.41
N MET A 73 28.15 -8.49 28.31
CA MET A 73 26.95 -7.72 28.68
C MET A 73 26.39 -6.91 27.50
N LEU A 74 27.25 -6.26 26.70
CA LEU A 74 26.81 -5.55 25.50
C LEU A 74 26.14 -6.48 24.49
N ALA A 75 26.72 -7.65 24.25
CA ALA A 75 26.15 -8.66 23.35
C ALA A 75 24.80 -9.17 23.85
N GLY A 76 24.67 -9.42 25.15
CA GLY A 76 23.40 -9.81 25.77
C GLY A 76 22.33 -8.72 25.65
N LEU A 77 22.70 -7.46 25.86
CA LEU A 77 21.82 -6.31 25.67
C LEU A 77 21.39 -6.15 24.22
N GLN A 78 22.32 -6.32 23.26
CA GLN A 78 22.01 -6.30 21.83
C GLN A 78 20.99 -7.39 21.47
N GLY A 79 21.17 -8.62 21.97
CA GLY A 79 20.23 -9.72 21.75
C GLY A 79 18.83 -9.43 22.31
N ALA A 80 18.75 -8.84 23.51
CA ALA A 80 17.48 -8.45 24.12
C ALA A 80 16.77 -7.35 23.32
N ILE A 81 17.49 -6.32 22.87
CA ILE A 81 16.95 -5.24 22.03
C ILE A 81 16.45 -5.81 20.70
N LEU A 82 17.21 -6.72 20.07
CA LEU A 82 16.80 -7.40 18.85
C LEU A 82 15.51 -8.19 19.04
N LEU A 83 15.39 -8.93 20.16
CA LEU A 83 14.19 -9.71 20.48
C LEU A 83 12.95 -8.82 20.70
N ILE A 84 13.12 -7.68 21.39
CA ILE A 84 12.05 -6.70 21.58
C ILE A 84 11.63 -6.08 20.24
N ALA A 85 12.61 -5.72 19.40
CA ALA A 85 12.35 -5.16 18.08
C ALA A 85 11.62 -6.16 17.18
N ALA A 86 12.03 -7.43 17.18
CA ALA A 86 11.39 -8.51 16.43
C ALA A 86 9.94 -8.73 16.88
N LYS A 87 9.70 -8.87 18.19
CA LYS A 87 8.34 -9.05 18.76
C LYS A 87 7.38 -7.93 18.31
N ARG A 88 7.85 -6.69 18.24
CA ARG A 88 7.04 -5.55 17.77
C ARG A 88 6.74 -5.63 16.28
N GLN A 89 7.73 -5.99 15.45
CA GLN A 89 7.53 -6.14 14.00
C GLN A 89 6.56 -7.30 13.70
N ASP A 90 6.66 -8.42 14.40
CA ASP A 90 5.78 -9.58 14.22
C ASP A 90 4.31 -9.24 14.54
N ALA A 91 4.07 -8.47 15.61
CA ALA A 91 2.73 -8.03 15.96
C ALA A 91 2.11 -7.12 14.88
N ILE A 92 2.92 -6.22 14.31
CA ILE A 92 2.50 -5.33 13.22
C ILE A 92 2.24 -6.14 11.94
N ALA A 93 3.13 -7.08 11.60
CA ALA A 93 2.98 -7.96 10.45
C ALA A 93 1.72 -8.84 10.56
N ALA A 94 1.43 -9.39 11.74
CA ALA A 94 0.23 -10.18 11.98
C ALA A 94 -1.07 -9.35 11.84
N ALA A 95 -1.06 -8.09 12.27
CA ALA A 95 -2.20 -7.18 12.10
C ALA A 95 -2.43 -6.83 10.61
N MET A 96 -1.35 -6.54 9.87
CA MET A 96 -1.45 -6.30 8.42
C MET A 96 -1.96 -7.53 7.67
N ALA A 97 -1.45 -8.72 7.99
CA ALA A 97 -1.89 -9.96 7.37
C ALA A 97 -3.40 -10.24 7.57
N ARG A 98 -3.97 -9.88 8.74
CA ARG A 98 -5.41 -10.01 8.98
C ARG A 98 -6.23 -9.05 8.12
N HIS A 99 -5.78 -7.80 8.03
CA HIS A 99 -6.45 -6.78 7.22
C HIS A 99 -6.40 -7.13 5.72
N ASP A 100 -5.25 -7.61 5.25
CA ASP A 100 -5.09 -8.06 3.87
C ASP A 100 -5.99 -9.27 3.57
N TYR A 101 -6.12 -10.20 4.52
CA TYR A 101 -7.03 -11.34 4.39
C TYR A 101 -8.51 -10.90 4.28
N GLU A 102 -8.97 -9.98 5.14
CA GLU A 102 -10.34 -9.46 5.09
C GLU A 102 -10.62 -8.75 3.76
N THR A 103 -9.67 -7.94 3.29
CA THR A 103 -9.76 -7.23 2.01
C THR A 103 -9.78 -8.21 0.83
N ASP A 104 -8.97 -9.27 0.87
CA ASP A 104 -8.93 -10.29 -0.19
C ASP A 104 -10.25 -11.08 -0.27
N VAL A 105 -10.84 -11.43 0.89
CA VAL A 105 -12.15 -12.10 0.94
C VAL A 105 -13.25 -11.19 0.40
N GLN A 106 -13.25 -9.91 0.76
CA GLN A 106 -14.20 -8.95 0.22
C GLN A 106 -14.03 -8.82 -1.30
N SER A 107 -12.81 -8.67 -1.77
CA SER A 107 -12.49 -8.57 -3.20
C SER A 107 -12.96 -9.80 -3.97
N LYS A 108 -12.77 -10.99 -3.42
CA LYS A 108 -13.32 -12.24 -3.99
C LYS A 108 -14.84 -12.19 -4.13
N SER A 109 -15.55 -11.76 -3.07
CA SER A 109 -17.02 -11.66 -3.13
C SER A 109 -17.51 -10.65 -4.18
N GLU A 110 -16.78 -9.55 -4.37
CA GLU A 110 -17.09 -8.55 -5.40
C GLU A 110 -16.82 -9.11 -6.80
N ILE A 111 -15.71 -9.81 -6.98
CA ILE A 111 -15.35 -10.50 -8.23
C ILE A 111 -16.41 -11.56 -8.59
N ASP A 112 -16.85 -12.37 -7.64
CA ASP A 112 -17.89 -13.38 -7.87
C ASP A 112 -19.21 -12.74 -8.28
N ARG A 113 -19.57 -11.61 -7.66
CA ARG A 113 -20.76 -10.85 -8.04
C ARG A 113 -20.66 -10.27 -9.45
N LEU A 114 -19.49 -9.73 -9.81
CA LEU A 114 -19.23 -9.22 -11.16
C LEU A 114 -19.31 -10.34 -12.20
N MET A 115 -18.74 -11.51 -11.91
CA MET A 115 -18.84 -12.69 -12.78
C MET A 115 -20.30 -13.13 -12.95
N ALA A 116 -21.08 -13.19 -11.87
CA ALA A 116 -22.50 -13.56 -11.95
C ALA A 116 -23.32 -12.59 -12.82
N ILE A 117 -23.06 -11.29 -12.72
CA ILE A 117 -23.69 -10.28 -13.58
C ILE A 117 -23.27 -10.48 -15.03
N ASN A 118 -21.98 -10.69 -15.29
CA ASN A 118 -21.46 -10.88 -16.64
C ASN A 118 -22.08 -12.13 -17.30
N SER A 119 -22.16 -13.25 -16.59
CA SER A 119 -22.81 -14.48 -17.09
C SER A 119 -24.27 -14.25 -17.46
N ARG A 120 -25.03 -13.53 -16.61
CA ARG A 120 -26.43 -13.15 -16.94
C ARG A 120 -26.53 -12.25 -18.17
N GLN A 121 -25.61 -11.31 -18.33
CA GLN A 121 -25.58 -10.45 -19.51
C GLN A 121 -25.33 -11.26 -20.78
N LEU A 122 -24.42 -12.25 -20.73
CA LEU A 122 -24.17 -13.15 -21.86
C LEU A 122 -25.40 -13.99 -22.21
N GLU A 123 -26.10 -14.53 -21.21
CA GLU A 123 -27.31 -15.32 -21.39
C GLU A 123 -28.42 -14.49 -22.09
N LEU A 124 -28.64 -13.25 -21.64
CA LEU A 124 -29.58 -12.32 -22.28
C LEU A 124 -29.19 -11.96 -23.72
N LEU A 125 -27.90 -11.80 -23.99
CA LEU A 125 -27.40 -11.54 -25.34
C LEU A 125 -27.63 -12.73 -26.27
N GLU A 126 -27.46 -13.96 -25.77
CA GLU A 126 -27.75 -15.18 -26.53
C GLU A 126 -29.26 -15.32 -26.83
N GLU A 127 -30.12 -15.04 -25.86
CA GLU A 127 -31.58 -15.02 -26.07
C GLU A 127 -31.99 -14.00 -27.13
N LEU A 128 -31.50 -12.75 -27.03
CA LEU A 128 -31.78 -11.71 -28.02
C LEU A 128 -31.29 -12.10 -29.41
N ARG A 129 -30.09 -12.69 -29.51
CA ARG A 129 -29.55 -13.21 -30.77
C ARG A 129 -30.43 -14.31 -31.34
N ALA A 130 -30.94 -15.22 -30.51
CA ALA A 130 -31.82 -16.30 -30.93
C ALA A 130 -33.17 -15.77 -31.45
N MET A 131 -33.73 -14.73 -30.80
CA MET A 131 -34.94 -14.05 -31.27
C MET A 131 -34.73 -13.39 -32.64
N LEU A 132 -33.62 -12.68 -32.83
CA LEU A 132 -33.30 -12.02 -34.10
C LEU A 132 -32.93 -13.00 -35.22
N SER A 133 -32.45 -14.19 -34.87
CA SER A 133 -32.11 -15.25 -35.82
C SER A 133 -33.32 -16.09 -36.27
N ARG A 134 -34.50 -15.92 -35.64
CA ARG A 134 -35.74 -16.52 -36.14
C ARG A 134 -36.12 -15.87 -37.48
N PRO A 135 -36.29 -16.66 -38.57
CA PRO A 135 -36.64 -16.13 -39.88
C PRO A 135 -38.07 -15.57 -39.83
N GLY A 136 -38.20 -14.25 -39.68
CA GLY A 136 -39.50 -13.59 -39.63
C GLY A 136 -39.52 -12.19 -39.03
N VAL A 137 -38.45 -11.74 -38.35
CA VAL A 137 -38.46 -10.45 -37.61
C VAL A 137 -38.16 -9.24 -38.50
N LEU A 138 -37.69 -9.43 -39.75
CA LEU A 138 -37.55 -8.35 -40.73
C LEU A 138 -38.51 -8.57 -41.90
N GLN A 139 -39.79 -8.22 -41.73
CA GLN A 139 -40.71 -8.03 -42.86
C GLN A 139 -40.76 -6.54 -43.18
N PRO A 140 -40.14 -6.08 -44.29
CA PRO A 140 -40.17 -4.68 -44.68
C PRO A 140 -41.59 -4.34 -45.17
N GLY A 141 -42.28 -3.46 -44.44
CA GLY A 141 -43.36 -2.65 -45.01
C GLY A 141 -44.81 -3.07 -44.75
N LEU A 142 -45.21 -3.38 -43.51
CA LEU A 142 -46.65 -3.41 -43.17
C LEU A 142 -47.04 -2.19 -42.33
N LEU A 143 -47.47 -1.12 -42.99
CA LEU A 143 -48.18 0.00 -42.36
C LEU A 143 -49.60 -0.48 -41.98
N PRO A 144 -50.10 -0.24 -40.75
CA PRO A 144 -51.44 -0.67 -40.37
C PRO A 144 -52.55 0.07 -41.16
N PRO A 145 -53.66 -0.62 -41.52
CA PRO A 145 -54.78 0.00 -42.22
C PRO A 145 -55.55 0.91 -41.25
N GLY A 146 -55.52 2.22 -41.50
CA GLY A 146 -56.27 3.20 -40.73
C GLY A 146 -55.47 4.39 -40.19
N ALA A 147 -54.23 4.63 -40.65
CA ALA A 147 -53.59 5.91 -40.40
C ALA A 147 -54.47 7.04 -40.97
N PRO A 148 -54.89 8.04 -40.18
CA PRO A 148 -55.58 9.19 -40.72
C PRO A 148 -54.61 9.86 -41.70
N LEU A 149 -55.03 9.99 -42.96
CA LEU A 149 -54.29 10.77 -43.94
C LEU A 149 -54.32 12.22 -43.47
N LEU A 150 -53.25 12.62 -42.79
CA LEU A 150 -52.95 14.00 -42.49
C LEU A 150 -52.77 14.73 -43.82
N GLY A 151 -53.82 15.46 -44.21
CA GLY A 151 -53.80 16.65 -45.06
C GLY A 151 -53.01 16.54 -46.36
N GLU A 152 -53.71 16.16 -47.44
CA GLU A 152 -53.29 16.48 -48.80
C GLU A 152 -54.39 17.31 -49.48
N ASP A 153 -54.49 18.57 -49.06
CA ASP A 153 -55.12 19.66 -49.80
C ASP A 153 -54.19 20.87 -49.81
N ALA A 154 -53.31 20.81 -50.81
CA ALA A 154 -52.68 21.89 -51.57
C ALA A 154 -52.73 23.33 -51.01
N GLY A 155 -51.55 23.84 -50.67
CA GLY A 155 -51.27 25.26 -50.52
C GLY A 155 -49.86 25.56 -51.04
N THR A 156 -49.81 25.94 -52.30
CA THR A 156 -48.74 26.64 -53.04
C THR A 156 -47.80 27.53 -52.24
N ASP A 157 -46.61 27.74 -52.85
CA ASP A 157 -45.70 28.89 -52.74
C ASP A 157 -44.45 28.62 -51.88
N ASP A 158 -43.36 28.15 -52.47
CA ASP A 158 -42.31 28.92 -53.18
C ASP A 158 -41.23 29.44 -52.21
N GLY A 159 -39.98 29.33 -52.66
CA GLY A 159 -38.86 30.08 -52.08
C GLY A 159 -37.84 29.31 -51.27
N GLY A 160 -36.71 28.99 -51.90
CA GLY A 160 -35.43 29.43 -51.33
C GLY A 160 -34.54 28.38 -50.66
N SER A 161 -33.77 27.70 -51.49
CA SER A 161 -32.46 27.12 -51.14
C SER A 161 -31.49 28.18 -50.59
N THR A 162 -31.01 28.02 -49.35
CA THR A 162 -29.67 28.46 -48.88
C THR A 162 -29.27 27.60 -47.66
N ALA A 163 -28.40 26.59 -47.82
CA ALA A 163 -26.95 26.65 -47.55
C ALA A 163 -26.55 26.87 -46.06
N GLY A 164 -25.83 25.91 -45.46
CA GLY A 164 -25.07 26.18 -44.22
C GLY A 164 -24.63 25.00 -43.35
N ARG A 165 -23.52 24.35 -43.75
CA ARG A 165 -22.45 23.61 -43.00
C ARG A 165 -22.58 23.28 -41.49
N PRO A 166 -21.99 22.15 -41.02
CA PRO A 166 -21.69 21.91 -39.60
C PRO A 166 -20.28 22.40 -39.21
N ALA A 167 -20.10 22.90 -37.99
CA ALA A 167 -18.86 22.79 -37.18
C ALA A 167 -18.97 23.49 -35.81
N GLY A 168 -18.42 22.82 -34.78
CA GLY A 168 -17.92 23.42 -33.53
C GLY A 168 -18.80 23.17 -32.31
N GLY A 169 -18.29 22.65 -31.19
CA GLY A 169 -16.92 22.33 -30.78
C GLY A 169 -16.92 21.72 -29.38
#